data_AF-A0A177LN28-F1
#
_entry.id   AF-A0A177LN28-F1
#
_cell.length_a   1.000
_cell.length_b   1.000
_cell.length_c   1.000
_cell.angle_alpha   90.00
_cell.angle_beta   90.00
_cell.angle_gamma   90.00
#
_symmetry.space_group_name_H-M   'P 1'
#
loop_
_entity.id
_entity.type
_entity.pdbx_description
1 polymer ?
#
loop_
_entity_poly.entity_id
_entity_poly.type
_entity_poly.pdbx_seq_one_letter_code
_entity_poly.pdbx_strand_id
1 'polypeptide(L)'
;MESKKLSITIKNFGKKNELMQLVFTGLFLILALLGIIYNWRNGIALLLIFLLIFLNQKFQPRFSFLIIVYILSMVLISLIPEIELVEVIATSLFLSPLFFYDSIYQSFKYLRKDDTFEVFSLDFKTLKCLHTEDNDYKSYALNPKQFVKTFRLSEINSFVFKNNNLSVLTKNGIIRPRELNPQNLNDINVFLKENFPDKLNMETEYQKALKAENLVYLSKLLLIIPIIIVSLVIYFFGDNGRDHLVTYSSILILIIFYIFLIIRIKIKK
;
A
#
# COMPACT_ATOMS: atom_id res chain seq x y z
N MET A 1 27.96 -28.04 -9.59
CA MET A 1 27.02 -28.43 -8.51
C MET A 1 25.86 -27.45 -8.58
N GLU A 2 24.70 -27.86 -9.10
CA GLU A 2 23.51 -27.00 -9.11
C GLU A 2 23.14 -26.66 -7.68
N SER A 3 23.13 -25.37 -7.35
CA SER A 3 22.75 -24.91 -6.03
C SER A 3 21.29 -25.29 -5.77
N LYS A 4 21.03 -26.20 -4.84
CA LYS A 4 19.67 -26.52 -4.39
C LYS A 4 18.93 -25.22 -4.06
N LYS A 5 17.82 -24.96 -4.74
CA LYS A 5 16.94 -23.81 -4.53
C LYS A 5 15.59 -24.32 -4.03
N LEU A 6 15.11 -23.76 -2.92
CA LEU A 6 13.73 -23.94 -2.48
C LEU A 6 12.88 -22.85 -3.13
N SER A 7 11.77 -23.22 -3.76
CA SER A 7 10.80 -22.28 -4.34
C SER A 7 9.39 -22.72 -4.00
N ILE A 8 8.60 -21.79 -3.45
CA ILE A 8 7.20 -21.98 -3.12
C ILE A 8 6.40 -21.09 -4.05
N THR A 9 5.48 -21.71 -4.78
CA THR A 9 4.61 -21.04 -5.74
C THR A 9 3.15 -21.18 -5.34
N ILE A 10 2.37 -20.13 -5.58
CA ILE A 10 0.92 -20.13 -5.38
C ILE A 10 0.23 -19.94 -6.72
N LYS A 11 -0.73 -20.81 -7.01
CA LYS A 11 -1.60 -20.69 -8.18
C LYS A 11 -2.64 -19.60 -7.97
N ASN A 12 -2.94 -18.82 -9.01
CA ASN A 12 -3.98 -17.78 -9.00
C ASN A 12 -3.76 -16.69 -7.94
N PHE A 13 -2.50 -16.38 -7.62
CA PHE A 13 -2.15 -15.36 -6.63
C PHE A 13 -2.55 -13.95 -7.12
N GLY A 14 -3.35 -13.23 -6.33
CA GLY A 14 -3.86 -11.89 -6.66
C GLY A 14 -5.12 -11.86 -7.55
N LYS A 15 -5.59 -13.01 -8.06
CA LYS A 15 -6.72 -13.11 -9.00
C LYS A 15 -8.05 -12.56 -8.42
N LYS A 16 -8.24 -12.70 -7.10
CA LYS A 16 -9.41 -12.13 -6.40
C LYS A 16 -9.44 -10.61 -6.45
N ASN A 17 -8.27 -9.96 -6.37
CA ASN A 17 -8.16 -8.51 -6.40
C ASN A 17 -8.47 -7.99 -7.80
N GLU A 18 -7.91 -8.64 -8.82
CA GLU A 18 -8.19 -8.32 -10.22
C GLU A 18 -9.69 -8.48 -10.53
N LEU A 19 -10.34 -9.55 -10.02
CA LEU A 19 -11.78 -9.75 -10.16
C LEU A 19 -12.59 -8.63 -9.49
N MET A 20 -12.23 -8.23 -8.26
CA MET A 20 -12.90 -7.11 -7.59
C MET A 20 -12.72 -5.79 -8.34
N GLN A 21 -11.53 -5.53 -8.88
CA GLN A 21 -11.27 -4.36 -9.72
C GLN A 21 -12.18 -4.35 -10.96
N LEU A 22 -12.41 -5.51 -11.58
CA LEU A 22 -13.36 -5.64 -12.69
C LEU A 22 -14.81 -5.40 -12.28
N VAL A 23 -15.23 -5.91 -11.11
CA VAL A 23 -16.58 -5.68 -10.58
C VAL A 23 -16.81 -4.18 -10.36
N PHE A 24 -15.87 -3.49 -9.71
CA PHE A 24 -15.96 -2.04 -9.51
C PHE A 24 -15.94 -1.27 -10.83
N THR A 25 -15.09 -1.67 -11.76
CA THR A 25 -15.04 -1.09 -13.11
C THR A 25 -16.40 -1.23 -13.81
N GLY A 26 -16.98 -2.43 -13.82
CA GLY A 26 -18.27 -2.69 -14.43
C GLY A 26 -19.39 -1.88 -13.79
N LEU A 27 -19.41 -1.78 -12.45
CA LEU A 27 -20.38 -0.99 -11.71
C LEU A 27 -20.26 0.51 -12.05
N PHE A 28 -19.06 1.05 -12.12
CA PHE A 28 -18.81 2.43 -12.52
C PHE A 28 -19.30 2.69 -13.96
N LEU A 29 -19.03 1.78 -14.89
CA LEU A 29 -19.50 1.91 -16.27
C LEU A 29 -21.03 1.83 -16.38
N ILE A 30 -21.69 0.99 -15.59
CA ILE A 30 -23.16 0.94 -15.53
C ILE A 30 -23.71 2.26 -15.01
N LEU A 31 -23.14 2.81 -13.92
CA LEU A 31 -23.55 4.11 -13.38
C LEU A 31 -23.30 5.25 -14.39
N ALA A 32 -22.20 5.20 -15.13
CA ALA A 32 -21.92 6.14 -16.20
C ALA A 32 -22.98 6.07 -17.32
N LEU A 33 -23.35 4.86 -17.75
CA LEU A 33 -24.39 4.66 -18.76
C LEU A 33 -25.74 5.19 -18.28
N LEU A 34 -26.11 4.93 -17.01
CA LEU A 34 -27.32 5.48 -16.41
C LEU A 34 -27.28 7.01 -16.37
N GLY A 35 -26.15 7.62 -16.02
CA GLY A 35 -25.97 9.07 -16.04
C GLY A 35 -26.11 9.67 -17.44
N ILE A 36 -25.53 9.00 -18.46
CA ILE A 36 -25.68 9.39 -19.87
C ILE A 36 -27.14 9.28 -20.33
N ILE A 37 -27.87 8.22 -19.95
CA ILE A 37 -29.28 8.04 -20.32
C ILE A 37 -30.17 9.06 -19.62
N TYR A 38 -29.90 9.33 -18.34
CA TYR A 38 -30.64 10.30 -17.54
C TYR A 38 -30.55 11.72 -18.11
N ASN A 39 -29.35 12.13 -18.56
CA ASN A 39 -29.15 13.41 -19.23
C ASN A 39 -28.28 13.25 -20.49
N TRP A 40 -28.93 12.93 -21.62
CA TRP A 40 -28.27 12.64 -22.89
C TRP A 40 -27.43 13.81 -23.43
N ARG A 41 -27.78 15.05 -23.07
CA ARG A 41 -27.02 16.26 -23.43
C ARG A 41 -25.65 16.28 -22.74
N ASN A 42 -25.61 15.94 -21.45
CA ASN A 42 -24.38 15.75 -20.69
C ASN A 42 -23.55 14.58 -21.25
N GLY A 43 -24.23 13.52 -21.71
CA GLY A 43 -23.59 12.37 -22.34
C GLY A 43 -22.81 12.71 -23.61
N ILE A 44 -23.37 13.56 -24.49
CA ILE A 44 -22.68 14.03 -25.70
C ILE A 44 -21.44 14.87 -25.34
N ALA A 45 -21.57 15.75 -24.36
CA ALA A 45 -20.48 16.58 -23.88
C ALA A 45 -19.33 15.74 -23.30
N LEU A 46 -19.66 14.68 -22.56
CA LEU A 46 -18.68 13.73 -22.03
C LEU A 46 -18.02 12.86 -23.09
N LEU A 47 -18.78 12.43 -24.11
CA LEU A 47 -18.22 11.74 -25.27
C LEU A 47 -17.17 12.59 -25.98
N LEU A 48 -17.44 13.89 -26.17
CA LEU A 48 -16.49 14.86 -26.73
C LEU A 48 -15.23 14.99 -25.86
N ILE A 49 -15.37 15.15 -24.55
CA ILE A 49 -14.24 15.17 -23.60
C ILE A 49 -13.43 13.87 -23.70
N PHE A 50 -14.10 12.72 -23.75
CA PHE A 50 -13.46 11.42 -23.81
C PHE A 50 -12.69 11.23 -25.13
N LEU A 51 -13.27 11.67 -26.24
CA LEU A 51 -12.67 11.60 -27.57
C LEU A 51 -11.44 12.53 -27.67
N LEU A 52 -11.50 13.72 -27.07
CA LEU A 52 -10.36 14.64 -26.94
C LEU A 52 -9.22 14.03 -26.11
N ILE A 53 -9.55 13.37 -25.00
CA ILE A 53 -8.56 12.70 -24.14
C ILE A 53 -7.95 11.49 -24.84
N PHE A 54 -8.76 10.67 -25.51
CA PHE A 54 -8.31 9.49 -26.24
C PHE A 54 -7.39 9.86 -27.41
N LEU A 55 -7.74 10.89 -28.18
CA LEU A 55 -6.87 11.44 -29.22
C LEU A 55 -5.55 11.93 -28.64
N ASN A 56 -5.57 12.55 -27.46
CA ASN A 56 -4.37 13.01 -26.77
C ASN A 56 -3.50 11.86 -26.23
N GLN A 57 -4.06 10.73 -25.77
CA GLN A 57 -3.26 9.56 -25.34
C GLN A 57 -2.38 9.00 -26.47
N LYS A 58 -2.82 9.13 -27.74
CA LYS A 58 -2.05 8.73 -28.92
C LYS A 58 -0.88 9.67 -29.23
N PHE A 59 -0.93 10.90 -28.73
CA PHE A 59 0.10 11.94 -28.85
C PHE A 59 0.69 12.24 -27.47
N GLN A 60 1.61 11.39 -27.00
CA GLN A 60 2.24 11.44 -25.66
C GLN A 60 2.03 12.76 -24.89
N PRO A 61 1.08 12.82 -23.94
CA PRO A 61 0.92 13.97 -23.09
C PRO A 61 1.47 13.66 -21.69
N ARG A 62 2.06 14.67 -21.05
CA ARG A 62 2.25 14.67 -19.59
C ARG A 62 0.85 14.71 -18.97
N PHE A 63 0.55 13.80 -18.04
CA PHE A 63 -0.76 13.67 -17.35
C PHE A 63 -1.35 15.03 -16.87
N SER A 64 -0.50 15.98 -16.50
CA SER A 64 -0.88 17.35 -16.12
C SER A 64 -1.60 18.13 -17.22
N PHE A 65 -1.25 17.97 -18.50
CA PHE A 65 -1.90 18.66 -19.62
C PHE A 65 -3.31 18.12 -19.88
N LEU A 66 -3.52 16.82 -19.71
CA LEU A 66 -4.84 16.19 -19.81
C LEU A 66 -5.82 16.74 -18.76
N ILE A 67 -5.34 16.96 -17.53
CA ILE A 67 -6.15 17.56 -16.46
C ILE A 67 -6.57 18.99 -16.84
N ILE A 68 -5.66 19.78 -17.41
CA ILE A 68 -5.96 21.16 -17.84
C ILE A 68 -7.00 21.17 -18.95
N VAL A 69 -6.82 20.36 -20.00
CA VAL A 69 -7.80 20.25 -21.10
C VAL A 69 -9.16 19.78 -20.60
N TYR A 70 -9.18 18.82 -19.67
CA TYR A 70 -10.39 18.31 -19.05
C TYR A 70 -11.13 19.42 -18.27
N ILE A 71 -10.42 20.16 -17.40
CA ILE A 71 -11.02 21.26 -16.62
C ILE A 71 -11.54 22.35 -17.55
N LEU A 72 -10.78 22.74 -18.57
CA LEU A 72 -11.20 23.76 -19.54
C LEU A 72 -12.46 23.33 -20.30
N SER A 73 -12.52 22.06 -20.72
CA SER A 73 -13.68 21.51 -21.42
C SER A 73 -14.92 21.51 -20.52
N MET A 74 -14.78 21.15 -19.25
CA MET A 74 -15.87 21.17 -18.26
C MET A 74 -16.42 22.59 -18.04
N VAL A 75 -15.52 23.58 -17.93
CA VAL A 75 -15.92 24.99 -17.81
C VAL A 75 -16.66 25.47 -19.06
N LEU A 76 -16.14 25.16 -20.26
CA LEU A 76 -16.78 25.52 -21.53
C LEU A 76 -18.18 24.89 -21.68
N ILE A 77 -18.32 23.63 -21.28
CA ILE A 77 -19.59 22.88 -21.32
C ILE A 77 -20.59 23.44 -20.31
N SER A 78 -20.14 23.91 -19.14
CA SER A 78 -21.00 24.51 -18.11
C SER A 78 -21.60 25.86 -18.50
N LEU A 79 -21.10 26.50 -19.57
CA LEU A 79 -21.70 27.73 -20.12
C LEU A 79 -22.99 27.47 -20.89
N ILE A 80 -23.31 26.19 -21.17
CA ILE A 80 -24.57 25.79 -21.79
C ILE A 80 -25.61 25.69 -20.65
N PRO A 81 -26.63 26.57 -20.61
CA PRO A 81 -27.55 26.68 -19.46
C PRO A 81 -28.40 25.43 -19.21
N GLU A 82 -28.44 24.51 -20.16
CA GLU A 82 -29.18 23.24 -20.10
C GLU A 82 -28.33 22.08 -19.55
N ILE A 83 -27.05 22.34 -19.23
CA ILE A 83 -26.09 21.34 -18.76
C ILE A 83 -25.76 21.61 -17.29
N GLU A 84 -26.12 20.66 -16.43
CA GLU A 84 -25.82 20.73 -15.01
C GLU A 84 -24.40 20.27 -14.72
N LEU A 85 -23.52 21.21 -14.34
CA LEU A 85 -22.11 20.93 -14.06
C LEU A 85 -21.90 19.79 -13.05
N VAL A 86 -22.75 19.69 -12.02
CA VAL A 86 -22.66 18.63 -10.99
C VAL A 86 -22.89 17.25 -11.60
N GLU A 87 -23.87 17.11 -12.49
CA GLU A 87 -24.17 15.87 -13.18
C GLU A 87 -23.06 15.48 -14.15
N VAL A 88 -22.48 16.46 -14.86
CA VAL A 88 -21.33 16.22 -15.75
C VAL A 88 -20.12 15.74 -14.94
N ILE A 89 -19.85 16.33 -13.77
CA ILE A 89 -18.77 15.90 -12.86
C ILE A 89 -19.04 14.48 -12.32
N ALA A 90 -20.26 14.19 -11.88
CA ALA A 90 -20.60 12.88 -11.36
C ALA A 90 -20.46 11.80 -12.44
N THR A 91 -20.98 12.05 -13.63
CA THR A 91 -20.95 11.11 -14.75
C THR A 91 -19.54 10.93 -15.31
N SER A 92 -18.70 11.98 -15.32
CA SER A 92 -17.29 11.85 -15.72
C SER A 92 -16.45 11.03 -14.75
N LEU A 93 -16.72 11.14 -13.43
CA LEU A 93 -16.09 10.29 -12.42
C LEU A 93 -16.43 8.82 -12.65
N PHE A 94 -17.68 8.52 -13.03
CA PHE A 94 -18.09 7.15 -13.36
C PHE A 94 -17.48 6.63 -14.68
N LEU A 95 -17.14 7.52 -15.63
CA LEU A 95 -16.41 7.16 -16.86
C LEU A 95 -14.90 7.01 -16.64
N SER A 96 -14.37 7.39 -15.48
CA SER A 96 -12.93 7.33 -15.20
C SER A 96 -12.25 5.97 -15.45
N PRO A 97 -12.90 4.80 -15.28
CA PRO A 97 -12.26 3.52 -15.59
C PRO A 97 -11.88 3.37 -17.07
N LEU A 98 -12.59 4.03 -17.99
CA LEU A 98 -12.26 3.96 -19.43
C LEU A 98 -10.87 4.56 -19.74
N PHE A 99 -10.37 5.51 -18.93
CA PHE A 99 -9.01 6.02 -19.09
C PHE A 99 -7.93 4.97 -18.82
N PHE A 100 -8.29 3.92 -18.08
CA PHE A 100 -7.40 2.82 -17.72
C PHE A 100 -7.75 1.54 -18.49
N TYR A 101 -8.44 1.65 -19.65
CA TYR A 101 -8.89 0.50 -20.43
C TYR A 101 -7.77 -0.51 -20.73
N ASP A 102 -6.59 -0.06 -21.13
CA ASP A 102 -5.46 -0.95 -21.39
C ASP A 102 -5.02 -1.73 -20.14
N SER A 103 -4.98 -1.07 -18.98
CA SER A 103 -4.66 -1.70 -17.71
C SER A 103 -5.72 -2.74 -17.31
N ILE A 104 -6.99 -2.41 -17.51
CA ILE A 104 -8.13 -3.30 -17.27
C ILE A 104 -8.11 -4.50 -18.23
N TYR A 105 -7.83 -4.26 -19.51
CA TYR A 105 -7.74 -5.29 -20.54
C TYR A 105 -6.58 -6.25 -20.28
N GLN A 106 -5.42 -5.72 -19.89
CA GLN A 106 -4.30 -6.56 -19.47
C GLN A 106 -4.66 -7.39 -18.23
N SER A 107 -5.33 -6.79 -17.24
CA SER A 107 -5.82 -7.51 -16.06
C SER A 107 -6.75 -8.67 -16.46
N PHE A 108 -7.67 -8.46 -17.40
CA PHE A 108 -8.51 -9.51 -17.98
C PHE A 108 -7.71 -10.64 -18.64
N LYS A 109 -6.67 -10.30 -19.40
CA LYS A 109 -5.78 -11.28 -20.03
C LYS A 109 -5.01 -12.09 -18.99
N TYR A 110 -4.62 -11.47 -17.88
CA TYR A 110 -3.97 -12.13 -16.75
C TYR A 110 -4.92 -13.07 -16.01
N LEU A 111 -6.17 -12.66 -15.75
CA LEU A 111 -7.21 -13.49 -15.12
C LEU A 111 -7.48 -14.82 -15.86
N ARG A 112 -7.30 -14.84 -17.19
CA ARG A 112 -7.47 -16.06 -18.01
C ARG A 112 -6.26 -16.98 -18.01
N LYS A 113 -5.08 -16.53 -17.59
CA LYS A 113 -3.89 -17.38 -17.49
C LYS A 113 -3.87 -18.06 -16.13
N ASP A 114 -3.58 -19.36 -16.13
CA ASP A 114 -3.17 -20.06 -14.90
C ASP A 114 -1.75 -19.62 -14.55
N ASP A 115 -1.67 -18.50 -13.82
CA ASP A 115 -0.41 -17.93 -13.38
C ASP A 115 0.01 -18.57 -12.04
N THR A 116 1.24 -19.08 -12.02
CA THR A 116 1.92 -19.53 -10.81
C THR A 116 2.88 -18.44 -10.36
N PHE A 117 2.67 -17.89 -9.17
CA PHE A 117 3.50 -16.83 -8.64
C PHE A 117 4.43 -17.35 -7.54
N GLU A 118 5.73 -17.07 -7.66
CA GLU A 118 6.72 -17.41 -6.65
C GLU A 118 6.61 -16.44 -5.46
N VAL A 119 6.03 -16.91 -4.35
CA VAL A 119 5.84 -16.11 -3.13
C VAL A 119 7.04 -16.15 -2.20
N PHE A 120 7.82 -17.22 -2.27
CA PHE A 120 9.01 -17.42 -1.48
C PHE A 120 10.02 -18.24 -2.27
N SER A 121 11.27 -17.81 -2.29
CA SER A 121 12.37 -18.63 -2.76
C SER A 121 13.63 -18.39 -1.96
N LEU A 122 14.35 -19.46 -1.66
CA LEU A 122 15.60 -19.41 -0.93
C LEU A 122 16.65 -20.21 -1.69
N ASP A 123 17.77 -19.55 -1.99
CA ASP A 123 18.99 -20.17 -2.48
C ASP A 123 20.19 -19.74 -1.62
N PHE A 124 21.38 -20.20 -1.98
CA PHE A 124 22.61 -19.92 -1.23
C PHE A 124 23.08 -18.46 -1.29
N LYS A 125 22.48 -17.63 -2.14
CA LYS A 125 22.86 -16.22 -2.32
C LYS A 125 21.79 -15.28 -1.84
N THR A 126 20.52 -15.64 -2.00
CA THR A 126 19.38 -14.74 -1.90
C THR A 126 18.15 -15.42 -1.29
N LEU A 127 17.41 -14.62 -0.53
CA LEU A 127 16.06 -14.90 -0.10
C LEU A 127 15.13 -13.93 -0.83
N LYS A 128 14.13 -14.45 -1.53
CA LYS A 128 13.05 -13.68 -2.13
C LYS A 128 11.77 -14.06 -1.40
N CYS A 129 11.04 -13.07 -0.88
CA CYS A 129 9.78 -13.34 -0.20
C CYS A 129 8.84 -12.15 -0.24
N LEU A 130 7.54 -12.41 -0.05
CA LEU A 130 6.55 -11.36 0.19
C LEU A 130 6.78 -10.74 1.57
N HIS A 131 7.13 -9.45 1.59
CA HIS A 131 7.35 -8.69 2.80
C HIS A 131 6.75 -7.29 2.70
N THR A 132 6.00 -6.91 3.73
CA THR A 132 5.36 -5.60 3.88
C THR A 132 6.01 -4.86 5.03
N GLU A 133 6.19 -3.54 4.89
CA GLU A 133 6.54 -2.68 6.02
C GLU A 133 5.28 -2.27 6.79
N ASP A 134 5.47 -1.61 7.94
CA ASP A 134 4.37 -1.08 8.74
C ASP A 134 3.51 -0.12 7.88
N ASN A 135 2.19 -0.32 7.89
CA ASN A 135 1.16 0.44 7.15
C ASN A 135 0.93 0.04 5.67
N ASP A 136 1.65 -0.94 5.14
CA ASP A 136 1.44 -1.38 3.74
C ASP A 136 0.20 -2.25 3.54
N TYR A 137 -0.59 -2.55 4.59
CA TYR A 137 -1.70 -3.51 4.53
C TYR A 137 -2.71 -3.19 3.41
N LYS A 138 -3.11 -1.92 3.27
CA LYS A 138 -4.06 -1.50 2.23
C LYS A 138 -3.46 -1.67 0.83
N SER A 139 -2.22 -1.25 0.66
CA SER A 139 -1.49 -1.34 -0.61
C SER A 139 -1.24 -2.81 -0.99
N TYR A 140 -0.92 -3.66 -0.02
CA TYR A 140 -0.75 -5.11 -0.17
C TYR A 140 -2.05 -5.79 -0.60
N ALA A 141 -3.17 -5.42 0.02
CA ALA A 141 -4.47 -5.94 -0.33
C ALA A 141 -4.91 -5.58 -1.75
N LEU A 142 -4.39 -4.50 -2.34
CA LEU A 142 -4.69 -4.10 -3.71
C LEU A 142 -3.76 -4.81 -4.71
N ASN A 143 -2.45 -4.73 -4.50
CA ASN A 143 -1.46 -5.33 -5.39
C ASN A 143 -0.37 -6.06 -4.58
N PRO A 144 -0.57 -7.35 -4.22
CA PRO A 144 0.38 -8.07 -3.38
C PRO A 144 1.68 -8.43 -4.10
N LYS A 145 1.66 -8.57 -5.44
CA LYS A 145 2.82 -8.95 -6.24
C LYS A 145 3.97 -7.93 -6.16
N GLN A 146 3.67 -6.66 -5.93
CA GLN A 146 4.68 -5.60 -5.80
C GLN A 146 5.50 -5.68 -4.50
N PHE A 147 5.06 -6.47 -3.53
CA PHE A 147 5.72 -6.60 -2.21
C PHE A 147 6.71 -7.77 -2.15
N VAL A 148 7.03 -8.38 -3.29
CA VAL A 148 8.13 -9.34 -3.35
C VAL A 148 9.44 -8.58 -3.26
N LYS A 149 10.16 -8.81 -2.16
CA LYS A 149 11.47 -8.23 -1.90
C LYS A 149 12.54 -9.32 -1.95
N THR A 150 13.73 -8.94 -2.41
CA THR A 150 14.90 -9.82 -2.50
C THR A 150 15.95 -9.33 -1.51
N PHE A 151 16.46 -10.24 -0.69
CA PHE A 151 17.44 -10.02 0.35
C PHE A 151 18.66 -10.89 0.08
N ARG A 152 19.86 -10.40 0.42
CA ARG A 152 21.07 -11.21 0.32
C ARG A 152 21.18 -12.11 1.54
N LEU A 153 21.54 -13.37 1.35
CA LEU A 153 21.69 -14.33 2.45
C LEU A 153 22.82 -13.93 3.43
N SER A 154 23.79 -13.14 2.97
CA SER A 154 24.84 -12.54 3.80
C SER A 154 24.33 -11.51 4.81
N GLU A 155 23.15 -10.93 4.58
CA GLU A 155 22.51 -9.94 5.46
C GLU A 155 21.56 -10.59 6.47
N ILE A 156 21.29 -11.89 6.30
CA ILE A 156 20.44 -12.70 7.16
C ILE A 156 21.29 -13.30 8.27
N ASN A 157 20.96 -12.93 9.50
CA ASN A 157 21.60 -13.43 10.71
C ASN A 157 21.04 -14.81 11.06
N SER A 158 19.70 -14.95 11.11
CA SER A 158 19.07 -16.22 11.47
C SER A 158 17.63 -16.36 10.95
N PHE A 159 17.15 -17.59 10.98
CA PHE A 159 15.77 -17.98 10.68
C PHE A 159 15.15 -18.56 11.96
N VAL A 160 14.01 -18.03 12.38
CA VAL A 160 13.35 -18.42 13.63
C VAL A 160 11.93 -18.84 13.34
N PHE A 161 11.57 -20.05 13.77
CA PHE A 161 10.21 -20.57 13.68
C PHE A 161 9.53 -20.46 15.03
N LYS A 162 8.42 -19.70 15.10
CA LYS A 162 7.64 -19.53 16.34
C LYS A 162 6.15 -19.45 16.02
N ASN A 163 5.32 -20.20 16.74
CA ASN A 163 3.85 -20.20 16.61
C ASN A 163 3.36 -20.32 15.15
N ASN A 164 3.87 -21.30 14.40
CA ASN A 164 3.57 -21.48 12.96
C ASN A 164 3.86 -20.26 12.09
N ASN A 165 4.86 -19.45 12.45
CA ASN A 165 5.34 -18.35 11.63
C ASN A 165 6.86 -18.43 11.47
N LEU A 166 7.34 -17.98 10.31
CA LEU A 166 8.75 -17.78 10.03
C LEU A 166 9.10 -16.31 10.26
N SER A 167 10.15 -16.07 11.04
CA SER A 167 10.80 -14.77 11.18
C SER A 167 12.22 -14.88 10.68
N VAL A 168 12.59 -14.02 9.72
CA VAL A 168 13.95 -13.94 9.19
C VAL A 168 14.61 -12.70 9.78
N LEU A 169 15.65 -12.92 10.58
CA LEU A 169 16.37 -11.86 11.25
C LEU A 169 17.47 -11.33 10.34
N THR A 170 17.47 -10.01 10.16
CA THR A 170 18.51 -9.30 9.42
C THR A 170 19.16 -8.25 10.32
N LYS A 171 20.26 -7.67 9.87
CA LYS A 171 20.88 -6.53 10.55
C LYS A 171 19.93 -5.34 10.74
N ASN A 172 18.96 -5.18 9.83
CA ASN A 172 18.08 -4.01 9.77
C ASN A 172 16.71 -4.24 10.42
N GLY A 173 16.42 -5.47 10.87
CA GLY A 173 15.14 -5.80 11.51
C GLY A 173 14.65 -7.21 11.23
N ILE A 174 13.37 -7.44 11.57
CA ILE A 174 12.69 -8.74 11.44
C ILE A 174 11.84 -8.74 10.17
N ILE A 175 12.17 -9.61 9.23
CA ILE A 175 11.35 -9.88 8.06
C ILE A 175 10.37 -11.00 8.42
N ARG A 176 9.08 -10.77 8.16
CA ARG A 176 8.01 -11.76 8.34
C ARG A 176 7.43 -12.10 6.96
N PRO A 177 7.87 -13.22 6.33
CA PRO A 177 7.34 -13.65 5.05
C PRO A 177 5.83 -13.93 5.11
N ARG A 178 5.07 -13.47 4.11
CA ARG A 178 3.62 -13.68 4.01
C ARG A 178 3.26 -14.86 3.09
N GLU A 179 1.99 -15.30 3.16
CA GLU A 179 1.40 -16.33 2.29
C GLU A 179 2.04 -17.72 2.42
N LEU A 180 2.68 -18.00 3.57
CA LEU A 180 3.21 -19.31 3.90
C LEU A 180 2.17 -20.12 4.69
N ASN A 181 1.81 -21.29 4.19
CA ASN A 181 0.99 -22.25 4.92
C ASN A 181 1.88 -23.16 5.81
N PRO A 182 1.30 -23.97 6.71
CA PRO A 182 2.07 -24.85 7.59
C PRO A 182 2.98 -25.85 6.86
N GLN A 183 2.54 -26.37 5.70
CA GLN A 183 3.34 -27.28 4.88
C GLN A 183 4.58 -26.59 4.32
N ASN A 184 4.41 -25.39 3.76
CA ASN A 184 5.49 -24.55 3.25
C ASN A 184 6.52 -24.27 4.35
N LEU A 185 6.06 -23.98 5.58
CA LEU A 185 6.95 -23.75 6.72
C LEU A 185 7.74 -25.00 7.08
N ASN A 186 7.12 -26.18 7.03
CA ASN A 186 7.82 -27.44 7.25
C ASN A 186 8.90 -27.67 6.17
N ASP A 187 8.57 -27.46 4.90
CA ASP A 187 9.51 -27.64 3.78
C ASP A 187 10.70 -26.66 3.90
N ILE A 188 10.44 -25.40 4.28
CA ILE A 188 11.50 -24.42 4.56
C ILE A 188 12.35 -24.87 5.74
N ASN A 189 11.76 -25.37 6.82
CA ASN A 189 12.49 -25.82 8.01
C ASN A 189 13.41 -27.00 7.69
N VAL A 190 12.92 -27.99 6.92
CA VAL A 190 13.73 -29.13 6.46
C VAL A 190 14.90 -28.64 5.62
N PHE A 191 14.64 -27.76 4.63
CA PHE A 191 15.69 -27.20 3.79
C PHE A 191 16.75 -26.42 4.58
N LEU A 192 16.33 -25.61 5.56
CA LEU A 192 17.25 -24.84 6.40
C LEU A 192 18.09 -25.74 7.32
N LYS A 193 17.52 -26.82 7.87
CA LYS A 193 18.28 -27.79 8.66
C LYS A 193 19.38 -28.46 7.85
N GLU A 194 19.11 -28.78 6.60
CA GLU A 194 20.09 -29.44 5.72
C GLU A 194 21.20 -28.50 5.24
N ASN A 195 20.87 -27.23 4.92
CA ASN A 195 21.78 -26.34 4.20
C ASN A 195 22.34 -25.19 5.04
N PHE A 196 21.63 -24.78 6.10
CA PHE A 196 22.00 -23.64 6.96
C PHE A 196 21.70 -23.91 8.45
N PRO A 197 22.17 -25.03 9.04
CA PRO A 197 21.86 -25.38 10.43
C PRO A 197 22.33 -24.30 11.41
N ASP A 198 23.48 -23.67 11.11
CA ASP A 198 24.10 -22.64 11.96
C ASP A 198 23.26 -21.37 12.07
N LYS A 199 22.33 -21.13 11.15
CA LYS A 199 21.46 -19.94 11.14
C LYS A 199 20.07 -20.22 11.73
N LEU A 200 19.79 -21.44 12.17
CA LEU A 200 18.45 -21.85 12.58
C LEU A 200 18.21 -21.60 14.09
N ASN A 201 17.07 -21.00 14.42
CA ASN A 201 16.54 -20.82 15.78
C ASN A 201 17.53 -20.21 16.79
N MET A 202 18.28 -19.19 16.37
CA MET A 202 19.13 -18.41 17.26
C MET A 202 18.29 -17.49 18.16
N GLU A 203 17.86 -17.98 19.32
CA GLU A 203 17.01 -17.26 20.28
C GLU A 203 17.65 -15.95 20.77
N THR A 204 18.97 -15.92 20.96
CA THR A 204 19.69 -14.72 21.40
C THR A 204 19.58 -13.58 20.38
N GLU A 205 19.75 -13.89 19.09
CA GLU A 205 19.56 -12.92 18.00
C GLU A 205 18.10 -12.50 17.88
N TYR A 206 17.16 -13.43 18.09
CA TYR A 206 15.72 -13.14 18.10
C TYR A 206 15.35 -12.11 19.17
N GLN A 207 15.80 -12.31 20.40
CA GLN A 207 15.51 -11.39 21.50
C GLN A 207 16.14 -10.01 21.29
N LYS A 208 17.36 -9.95 20.72
CA LYS A 208 18.00 -8.68 20.35
C LYS A 208 17.18 -7.91 19.31
N ALA A 209 16.79 -8.59 18.23
CA ALA A 209 16.01 -7.99 17.15
C ALA A 209 14.63 -7.53 17.64
N LEU A 210 13.96 -8.33 18.47
CA LEU A 210 12.65 -8.00 19.02
C LEU A 210 12.72 -6.81 19.98
N LYS A 211 13.77 -6.72 20.80
CA LYS A 211 14.00 -5.55 21.66
C LYS A 211 14.24 -4.29 20.83
N ALA A 212 15.00 -4.37 19.74
CA ALA A 212 15.22 -3.25 18.84
C ALA A 212 13.92 -2.79 18.17
N GLU A 213 13.11 -3.72 17.67
CA GLU A 213 11.81 -3.43 17.05
C GLU A 213 10.84 -2.78 18.06
N ASN A 214 10.77 -3.31 19.29
CA ASN A 214 9.94 -2.75 20.35
C ASN A 214 10.35 -1.33 20.74
N LEU A 215 11.65 -1.00 20.72
CA LEU A 215 12.11 0.37 20.96
C LEU A 215 11.62 1.32 19.85
N VAL A 216 11.61 0.87 18.60
CA VAL A 216 11.06 1.66 17.48
C VAL A 216 9.57 1.90 17.69
N TYR A 217 8.77 0.87 17.98
CA TYR A 217 7.34 1.05 18.25
C TYR A 217 7.08 1.94 19.46
N LEU A 218 7.82 1.75 20.55
CA LEU A 218 7.71 2.58 21.75
C LEU A 218 8.02 4.04 21.43
N SER A 219 9.05 4.31 20.63
CA SER A 219 9.36 5.68 20.19
C SER A 219 8.26 6.29 19.31
N LYS A 220 7.69 5.54 18.36
CA LYS A 220 6.52 5.99 17.57
C LYS A 220 5.34 6.33 18.48
N LEU A 221 5.08 5.50 19.49
CA LEU A 221 3.98 5.67 20.44
C LEU A 221 4.22 6.86 21.38
N LEU A 222 5.45 7.06 21.86
CA LEU A 222 5.87 8.25 22.63
C LEU A 222 5.76 9.54 21.82
N LEU A 223 5.85 9.47 20.49
CA LEU A 223 5.60 10.63 19.64
C LEU A 223 4.10 10.91 19.47
N ILE A 224 3.24 9.90 19.44
CA ILE A 224 1.81 10.08 19.14
C ILE A 224 0.96 10.34 20.38
N ILE A 225 1.20 9.62 21.48
CA ILE A 225 0.39 9.71 22.71
C ILE A 225 0.31 11.14 23.27
N PRO A 226 1.41 11.91 23.37
CA PRO A 226 1.36 13.29 23.86
C PRO A 226 0.45 14.19 23.02
N ILE A 227 0.41 13.99 21.69
CA ILE A 227 -0.50 14.73 20.80
C ILE A 227 -1.94 14.40 21.18
N ILE A 228 -2.27 13.11 21.31
CA ILE A 228 -3.63 12.68 21.67
C ILE A 228 -4.03 13.26 23.02
N ILE A 229 -3.15 13.18 24.03
CA ILE A 229 -3.42 13.71 25.38
C ILE A 229 -3.66 15.22 25.31
N VAL A 230 -2.79 15.97 24.62
CA VAL A 230 -2.92 17.43 24.50
C VAL A 230 -4.18 17.80 23.72
N SER A 231 -4.51 17.08 22.65
CA SER A 231 -5.77 17.28 21.92
C SER A 231 -7.00 17.05 22.81
N LEU A 232 -6.98 16.04 23.67
CA LEU A 232 -8.05 15.80 24.64
C LEU A 232 -8.11 16.91 25.69
N VAL A 233 -6.96 17.39 26.18
CA VAL A 233 -6.91 18.51 27.14
C VAL A 233 -7.49 19.77 26.53
N ILE A 234 -7.11 20.12 25.30
CA ILE A 234 -7.65 21.28 24.57
C ILE A 234 -9.15 21.12 24.33
N TYR A 235 -9.60 19.92 23.96
CA TYR A 235 -11.01 19.66 23.71
C TYR A 235 -11.88 19.82 24.97
N PHE A 236 -11.50 19.16 26.08
CA PHE A 236 -12.31 19.14 27.30
C PHE A 236 -12.10 20.36 28.22
N PHE A 237 -10.85 20.81 28.36
CA PHE A 237 -10.49 21.89 29.29
C PHE A 237 -10.25 23.22 28.58
N GLY A 238 -9.95 23.19 27.28
CA GLY A 238 -9.75 24.39 26.47
C GLY A 238 -11.01 24.89 25.75
N ASP A 239 -12.19 24.34 26.08
CA ASP A 239 -13.47 24.58 25.36
C ASP A 239 -13.28 24.50 23.83
N ASN A 240 -12.70 23.38 23.38
CA ASN A 240 -12.37 23.14 21.98
C ASN A 240 -11.53 24.25 21.31
N GLY A 241 -10.62 24.88 22.06
CA GLY A 241 -9.72 25.91 21.57
C GLY A 241 -10.15 27.36 21.84
N ARG A 242 -11.31 27.58 22.47
CA ARG A 242 -11.80 28.92 22.83
C ARG A 242 -11.07 29.52 24.02
N ASP A 243 -10.67 28.69 24.99
CA ASP A 243 -9.76 29.15 26.04
C ASP A 243 -8.33 29.19 25.50
N HIS A 244 -7.92 30.39 25.08
CA HIS A 244 -6.60 30.64 24.51
C HIS A 244 -5.47 30.36 25.50
N LEU A 245 -5.67 30.55 26.81
CA LEU A 245 -4.63 30.33 27.80
C LEU A 245 -4.36 28.82 27.96
N VAL A 246 -5.41 28.02 28.11
CA VAL A 246 -5.30 26.55 28.21
C VAL A 246 -4.77 25.96 26.90
N THR A 247 -5.22 26.48 25.77
CA THR A 247 -4.80 26.00 24.45
C THR A 247 -3.32 26.28 24.17
N TYR A 248 -2.87 27.53 24.33
CA TYR A 248 -1.48 27.89 24.05
C TYR A 248 -0.52 27.29 25.08
N SER A 249 -0.89 27.21 26.36
CA SER A 249 -0.07 26.54 27.37
C SER A 249 0.10 25.04 27.09
N SER A 250 -0.97 24.36 26.65
CA SER A 250 -0.91 22.94 26.29
C SER A 250 -0.03 22.68 25.06
N ILE A 251 -0.13 23.55 24.04
CA ILE A 251 0.74 23.49 22.85
C ILE A 251 2.20 23.76 23.24
N LEU A 252 2.46 24.75 24.10
CA LEU A 252 3.81 25.08 24.56
C LEU A 252 4.45 23.91 25.33
N ILE A 253 3.69 23.27 26.23
CA ILE A 253 4.13 22.08 26.97
C ILE A 253 4.47 20.94 26.00
N LEU A 254 3.66 20.72 24.96
CA LEU A 254 3.91 19.72 23.93
C LEU A 254 5.22 19.99 23.18
N ILE A 255 5.47 21.25 22.80
CA ILE A 255 6.69 21.67 22.12
C ILE A 255 7.92 21.44 23.02
N ILE A 256 7.86 21.87 24.28
CA ILE A 256 8.94 21.66 25.26
C ILE A 256 9.23 20.16 25.44
N PHE A 257 8.17 19.35 25.53
CA PHE A 257 8.30 17.89 25.65
C PHE A 257 9.02 17.27 24.44
N TYR A 258 8.70 17.70 23.21
CA TYR A 258 9.40 17.21 22.01
C TYR A 258 10.85 17.68 21.94
N ILE A 259 11.13 18.94 22.29
CA ILE A 259 12.51 19.44 22.36
C ILE A 259 13.32 18.57 23.33
N PHE A 260 12.77 18.29 24.51
CA PHE A 260 13.40 17.42 25.50
C PHE A 260 13.65 16.00 24.95
N LEU A 261 12.66 15.39 24.29
CA LEU A 261 12.82 14.07 23.66
C LEU A 261 13.93 14.06 22.61
N ILE A 262 13.96 15.06 21.72
CA ILE A 262 14.98 15.15 20.65
C ILE A 262 16.39 15.28 21.25
N ILE A 263 16.56 16.12 22.28
CA ILE A 263 17.83 16.28 22.98
C ILE A 263 18.27 14.95 23.60
N ARG A 264 17.37 14.26 24.30
CA ARG A 264 17.67 12.97 24.96
C ARG A 264 18.01 11.87 23.96
N ILE A 265 17.40 11.88 22.77
CA ILE A 265 17.69 10.92 21.69
C ILE A 265 19.07 11.21 21.08
N LYS A 266 19.42 12.49 20.85
CA LYS A 266 20.74 12.88 20.29
C LYS A 266 21.91 12.56 21.23
N ILE A 267 21.74 12.66 22.55
CA ILE A 267 22.80 12.37 23.54
C ILE A 267 23.13 10.87 23.62
N LYS A 268 22.24 9.99 23.15
CA LYS A 268 22.42 8.53 23.20
C LYS A 268 23.00 7.90 21.93
N LYS A 269 23.18 8.66 20.85
CA LYS A 269 23.91 8.23 19.65
C LYS A 269 25.36 8.65 19.74
#